data_AF-A0A7V9NND9-F1
#
_entry.id   AF-A0A7V9NND9-F1
#
_cell.length_a   1.000
_cell.length_b   1.000
_cell.length_c   1.000
_cell.angle_alpha   90.00
_cell.angle_beta   90.00
_cell.angle_gamma   90.00
#
_symmetry.space_group_name_H-M   'P 1'
#
loop_
_entity.id
_entity.type
_entity.pdbx_description
1 polymer ?
#
loop_
_entity_poly.entity_id
_entity_poly.type
_entity_poly.pdbx_seq_one_letter_code
_entity_poly.pdbx_strand_id
1 'polypeptide(L)'
;MSEIEGSKLKVQSSKFEVRDSEHLPIIDGELLKVSDNKKIETNQRIELSTKNKEQTTEDKGQKTNQQSAIRNYLFLPFIFLTVALLGGLRLSADASAFLFVKPPLVCLIFASVLLILFFRANLIKLDGWFSESFSTLTNIAHASVLLTLFAASAQVFNSLLPESGLPFWTLAFCFFWTLWNNLFADFDVKKLLQSLGGLFGLAFVVKYLILANLTAPTSESWIQGIFQNPTKEIFTWILDLPKYSSGTGYIQFFTILFYLIGLFLLKPQMILDESGTDRK
;
A
#
# COMPACT_ATOMS: atom_id res chain seq x y z
N MET A 1 -20.92 -53.15 -10.11
CA MET A 1 -19.55 -53.08 -10.66
C MET A 1 -18.84 -51.96 -9.89
N SER A 2 -18.01 -52.29 -8.89
CA SER A 2 -16.64 -52.89 -8.99
C SER A 2 -15.60 -51.78 -9.26
N GLU A 3 -14.46 -51.67 -8.57
CA GLU A 3 -13.92 -52.45 -7.44
C GLU A 3 -12.81 -51.66 -6.70
N ILE A 4 -12.70 -51.91 -5.39
CA ILE A 4 -11.53 -51.88 -4.48
C ILE A 4 -10.19 -51.27 -4.98
N GLU A 5 -9.61 -50.34 -4.20
CA GLU A 5 -8.26 -50.41 -3.55
C GLU A 5 -7.90 -49.05 -2.88
N GLY A 6 -7.21 -48.95 -1.74
CA GLY A 6 -6.68 -50.01 -0.87
C GLY A 6 -5.18 -49.89 -0.54
N SER A 7 -4.72 -48.81 0.12
CA SER A 7 -3.34 -48.75 0.68
C SER A 7 -3.24 -47.72 1.82
N LYS A 8 -3.20 -48.15 3.09
CA LYS A 8 -2.06 -48.67 3.88
C LYS A 8 -1.20 -47.58 4.54
N LEU A 9 -1.42 -47.46 5.86
CA LEU A 9 -0.64 -46.71 6.83
C LEU A 9 0.85 -47.13 6.84
N LYS A 10 1.74 -46.19 7.17
CA LYS A 10 3.05 -46.49 7.73
C LYS A 10 3.41 -45.52 8.86
N VAL A 11 3.01 -45.87 10.07
CA VAL A 11 3.50 -45.25 11.30
C VAL A 11 4.98 -45.64 11.47
N GLN A 12 5.86 -44.67 11.69
CA GLN A 12 7.27 -44.94 11.97
C GLN A 12 7.58 -44.53 13.42
N SER A 13 7.88 -45.54 14.24
CA SER A 13 8.33 -45.39 15.62
C SER A 13 9.85 -45.52 15.67
N SER A 14 10.51 -44.55 16.31
CA SER A 14 11.91 -44.61 16.75
C SER A 14 11.96 -44.06 18.18
N LYS A 15 11.90 -44.92 19.20
CA LYS A 15 13.03 -45.69 19.76
C LYS A 15 14.12 -44.80 20.39
N PHE A 16 13.78 -44.29 21.57
CA PHE A 16 14.52 -44.47 22.83
C PHE A 16 16.03 -44.77 22.74
N GLU A 17 16.87 -43.87 23.27
CA GLU A 17 18.13 -44.24 23.92
C GLU A 17 18.38 -43.31 25.12
N VAL A 18 18.42 -43.90 26.32
CA VAL A 18 18.80 -43.24 27.57
C VAL A 18 20.22 -43.68 27.91
N ARG A 19 21.08 -42.73 28.31
CA ARG A 19 22.43 -43.02 28.79
C ARG A 19 22.73 -42.22 30.06
N ASP A 20 22.64 -42.90 31.19
CA ASP A 20 23.34 -42.51 32.41
C ASP A 20 24.79 -43.01 32.33
N SER A 21 25.77 -42.18 32.71
CA SER A 21 26.94 -42.63 33.50
C SER A 21 27.69 -41.45 34.11
N GLU A 22 27.96 -41.58 35.40
CA GLU A 22 28.75 -40.69 36.25
C GLU A 22 30.21 -40.54 35.76
N HIS A 23 30.86 -39.42 36.15
CA HIS A 23 32.18 -39.49 36.79
C HIS A 23 32.53 -38.15 37.46
N LEU A 24 32.57 -38.15 38.79
CA LEU A 24 33.23 -37.12 39.60
C LEU A 24 34.56 -37.67 40.12
N PRO A 25 35.69 -36.96 39.97
CA PRO A 25 36.87 -37.18 40.78
C PRO A 25 36.77 -36.34 42.07
N ILE A 26 36.86 -37.01 43.22
CA ILE A 26 37.08 -36.38 44.53
C ILE A 26 38.59 -36.07 44.63
N ILE A 27 38.93 -34.85 45.07
CA ILE A 27 40.28 -34.51 45.58
C ILE A 27 40.10 -33.73 46.88
N ASP A 28 40.88 -34.11 47.89
CA ASP A 28 40.76 -33.64 49.27
C ASP A 28 41.30 -32.22 49.50
N GLY A 29 40.58 -31.50 50.37
CA GLY A 29 41.15 -30.69 51.46
C GLY A 29 42.14 -29.56 51.16
N GLU A 30 41.64 -28.32 51.08
CA GLU A 30 42.24 -27.24 51.87
C GLU A 30 41.20 -26.17 52.28
N LEU A 31 41.42 -25.52 53.44
CA LEU A 31 40.44 -24.68 54.12
C LEU A 31 40.81 -23.20 53.98
N LEU A 32 40.27 -22.51 52.97
CA LEU A 32 40.47 -21.06 52.77
C LEU A 32 39.18 -20.26 52.93
N LYS A 33 39.03 -19.63 54.10
CA LYS A 33 38.07 -18.54 54.33
C LYS A 33 38.50 -17.29 53.56
N VAL A 34 37.97 -17.07 52.36
CA VAL A 34 38.23 -15.85 51.58
C VAL A 34 36.95 -15.26 50.96
N SER A 35 36.69 -13.99 51.30
CA SER A 35 35.84 -13.03 50.56
C SER A 35 34.32 -13.26 50.44
N ASP A 36 33.59 -13.15 51.54
CA ASP A 36 32.17 -12.72 51.50
C ASP A 36 32.01 -11.26 50.99
N ASN A 37 33.04 -10.42 51.12
CA ASN A 37 32.95 -8.99 50.83
C ASN A 37 32.93 -8.64 49.32
N LYS A 38 33.29 -9.56 48.41
CA LYS A 38 33.34 -9.29 46.96
C LYS A 38 31.99 -9.52 46.24
N LYS A 39 31.05 -10.23 46.89
CA LYS A 39 29.73 -10.53 46.34
C LYS A 39 28.77 -9.33 46.41
N ILE A 40 28.94 -8.46 47.40
CA ILE A 40 28.03 -7.34 47.68
C ILE A 40 28.17 -6.23 46.63
N GLU A 41 29.40 -5.78 46.34
CA GLU A 41 29.66 -4.76 45.32
C GLU A 41 29.23 -5.20 43.91
N THR A 42 29.38 -6.50 43.60
CA THR A 42 29.03 -7.04 42.28
C THR A 42 27.53 -6.98 42.02
N ASN A 43 26.70 -7.31 43.02
CA ASN A 43 25.24 -7.29 42.87
C ASN A 43 24.68 -5.86 42.77
N GLN A 44 25.14 -4.91 43.60
CA GLN A 44 24.70 -3.51 43.51
C GLN A 44 25.06 -2.87 42.16
N ARG A 45 26.22 -3.21 41.58
CA ARG A 45 26.64 -2.69 40.27
C ARG A 45 25.81 -3.26 39.12
N ILE A 46 25.27 -4.48 39.28
CA ILE A 46 24.33 -5.07 38.32
C ILE A 46 22.98 -4.37 38.41
N GLU A 47 22.38 -4.23 39.60
CA GLU A 47 21.07 -3.56 39.76
C GLU A 47 21.05 -2.11 39.24
N LEU A 48 22.09 -1.31 39.53
CA LEU A 48 22.22 0.06 39.02
C LEU A 48 22.39 0.14 37.48
N SER A 49 22.94 -0.92 36.85
CA SER A 49 23.08 -1.01 35.40
C SER A 49 21.78 -1.50 34.74
N THR A 50 21.02 -2.39 35.39
CA THR A 50 19.71 -2.85 34.93
C THR A 50 18.66 -1.75 35.00
N LYS A 51 18.55 -1.02 36.14
CA LYS A 51 17.62 0.11 36.27
C LYS A 51 17.87 1.23 35.25
N ASN A 52 19.13 1.58 35.01
CA ASN A 52 19.47 2.56 33.98
C ASN A 52 19.14 2.07 32.56
N LYS A 53 19.25 0.76 32.29
CA LYS A 53 18.81 0.18 31.02
C LYS A 53 17.30 0.25 30.85
N GLU A 54 16.54 -0.14 31.87
CA GLU A 54 15.06 -0.11 31.83
C GLU A 54 14.55 1.33 31.58
N GLN A 55 15.00 2.30 32.37
CA GLN A 55 14.60 3.70 32.21
C GLN A 55 15.07 4.32 30.87
N THR A 56 16.21 3.91 30.32
CA THR A 56 16.67 4.37 28.99
C THR A 56 15.92 3.71 27.83
N THR A 57 15.27 2.56 28.06
CA THR A 57 14.56 1.81 27.01
C THR A 57 13.10 2.27 26.90
N GLU A 58 12.42 2.57 28.01
CA GLU A 58 11.04 3.07 28.00
C GLU A 58 10.91 4.46 27.33
N ASP A 59 11.77 5.43 27.69
CA ASP A 59 11.74 6.79 27.10
C ASP A 59 12.04 6.77 25.58
N LYS A 60 12.88 5.84 25.12
CA LYS A 60 13.16 5.65 23.69
C LYS A 60 12.01 4.96 22.97
N GLY A 61 11.36 3.97 23.59
CA GLY A 61 10.21 3.25 23.02
C GLY A 61 8.96 4.13 22.88
N GLN A 62 8.69 5.04 23.82
CA GLN A 62 7.56 5.96 23.72
C GLN A 62 7.74 6.99 22.59
N LYS A 63 8.95 7.57 22.44
CA LYS A 63 9.23 8.58 21.41
C LYS A 63 9.13 8.02 19.99
N THR A 64 9.59 6.79 19.74
CA THR A 64 9.44 6.14 18.43
C THR A 64 7.98 5.81 18.12
N ASN A 65 7.18 5.39 19.11
CA ASN A 65 5.75 5.12 18.92
C ASN A 65 4.95 6.42 18.65
N GLN A 66 5.22 7.52 19.35
CA GLN A 66 4.58 8.81 19.04
C GLN A 66 4.96 9.34 17.66
N GLN A 67 6.22 9.23 17.24
CA GLN A 67 6.65 9.66 15.90
C GLN A 67 6.06 8.77 14.79
N SER A 68 5.98 7.46 15.02
CA SER A 68 5.27 6.50 14.16
C SER A 68 3.79 6.88 14.00
N ALA A 69 3.12 7.18 15.12
CA ALA A 69 1.73 7.61 15.15
C ALA A 69 1.52 8.93 14.39
N ILE A 70 2.23 10.02 14.74
CA ILE A 70 2.04 11.34 14.10
C ILE A 70 2.31 11.27 12.59
N ARG A 71 3.35 10.51 12.16
CA ARG A 71 3.62 10.30 10.75
C ARG A 71 2.46 9.58 10.05
N ASN A 72 1.98 8.47 10.61
CA ASN A 72 0.97 7.66 9.94
C ASN A 72 -0.45 8.26 10.03
N TYR A 73 -0.78 9.01 11.09
CA TYR A 73 -2.10 9.63 11.29
C TYR A 73 -2.24 11.04 10.70
N LEU A 74 -1.14 11.76 10.45
CA LEU A 74 -1.22 13.14 9.94
C LEU A 74 -0.63 13.29 8.53
N PHE A 75 0.58 12.76 8.26
CA PHE A 75 1.17 12.87 6.92
C PHE A 75 0.44 12.01 5.89
N LEU A 76 0.02 10.80 6.25
CA LEU A 76 -0.62 9.88 5.30
C LEU A 76 -1.97 10.40 4.77
N PRO A 77 -2.94 10.86 5.60
CA PRO A 77 -4.16 11.46 5.08
C PRO A 77 -3.88 12.80 4.39
N PHE A 78 -2.85 13.56 4.79
CA PHE A 78 -2.45 14.78 4.10
C PHE A 78 -1.92 14.51 2.67
N ILE A 79 -1.14 13.44 2.48
CA ILE A 79 -0.68 12.98 1.15
C ILE A 79 -1.89 12.59 0.30
N PHE A 80 -2.81 11.76 0.82
CA PHE A 80 -4.00 11.37 0.07
C PHE A 80 -4.94 12.54 -0.21
N LEU A 81 -5.10 13.50 0.71
CA LEU A 81 -5.84 14.73 0.46
C LEU A 81 -5.18 15.57 -0.64
N THR A 82 -3.85 15.69 -0.63
CA THR A 82 -3.07 16.37 -1.68
C THR A 82 -3.29 15.71 -3.04
N VAL A 83 -3.27 14.37 -3.11
CA VAL A 83 -3.63 13.60 -4.31
C VAL A 83 -5.07 13.87 -4.74
N ALA A 84 -6.03 13.90 -3.81
CA ALA A 84 -7.43 14.14 -4.14
C ALA A 84 -7.66 15.56 -4.72
N LEU A 85 -6.92 16.55 -4.22
CA LEU A 85 -6.96 17.92 -4.74
C LEU A 85 -6.28 18.04 -6.11
N LEU A 86 -5.06 17.50 -6.27
CA LEU A 86 -4.34 17.53 -7.55
C LEU A 86 -5.04 16.70 -8.63
N GLY A 87 -5.64 15.57 -8.28
CA GLY A 87 -6.38 14.70 -9.20
C GLY A 87 -7.68 15.31 -9.75
N GLY A 88 -8.31 16.21 -8.99
CA GLY A 88 -9.42 17.03 -9.49
C GLY A 88 -8.98 18.22 -10.36
N LEU A 89 -7.71 18.63 -10.28
CA LEU A 89 -7.22 19.85 -10.91
C LEU A 89 -6.95 19.67 -12.41
N ARG A 90 -7.48 20.57 -13.23
CA ARG A 90 -7.23 20.67 -14.67
C ARG A 90 -6.85 22.12 -15.01
N LEU A 91 -6.03 22.30 -16.05
CA LEU A 91 -5.70 23.62 -16.59
C LEU A 91 -6.42 23.82 -17.92
N SER A 92 -7.26 24.85 -18.00
CA SER A 92 -7.89 25.28 -19.26
C SER A 92 -6.80 25.68 -20.27
N ALA A 93 -6.95 25.26 -21.52
CA ALA A 93 -6.04 25.64 -22.60
C ALA A 93 -6.13 27.14 -22.94
N ASP A 94 -7.34 27.71 -22.93
CA ASP A 94 -7.59 29.05 -23.47
C ASP A 94 -7.44 30.16 -22.43
N ALA A 95 -7.79 29.90 -21.17
CA ALA A 95 -7.87 30.91 -20.11
C ALA A 95 -6.74 30.85 -19.06
N SER A 96 -5.83 29.85 -19.16
CA SER A 96 -4.87 29.51 -18.08
C SER A 96 -5.50 29.33 -16.70
N ALA A 97 -6.80 29.05 -16.64
CA ALA A 97 -7.58 28.95 -15.42
C ALA A 97 -7.47 27.54 -14.82
N PHE A 98 -7.38 27.48 -13.49
CA PHE A 98 -7.53 26.26 -12.73
C PHE A 98 -9.01 25.86 -12.68
N LEU A 99 -9.32 24.69 -13.22
CA LEU A 99 -10.64 24.08 -13.20
C LEU A 99 -10.62 22.87 -12.25
N PHE A 100 -11.60 22.75 -11.38
CA PHE A 100 -11.75 21.58 -10.52
C PHE A 100 -12.86 20.67 -11.06
N VAL A 101 -12.48 19.49 -11.56
CA VAL A 101 -13.39 18.51 -12.16
C VAL A 101 -13.79 17.48 -11.12
N LYS A 102 -15.11 17.38 -10.85
CA LYS A 102 -15.68 16.36 -9.97
C LYS A 102 -15.50 14.96 -10.57
N PRO A 103 -15.17 13.92 -9.79
CA PRO A 103 -15.07 12.56 -10.30
C PRO A 103 -16.45 12.05 -10.76
N PRO A 104 -16.55 11.37 -11.92
CA PRO A 104 -17.79 10.73 -12.34
C PRO A 104 -18.11 9.53 -11.44
N LEU A 105 -19.39 9.12 -11.40
CA LEU A 105 -19.87 8.07 -10.50
C LEU A 105 -19.13 6.72 -10.68
N VAL A 106 -18.69 6.41 -11.91
CA VAL A 106 -17.88 5.22 -12.22
C VAL A 106 -16.53 5.22 -11.45
N CYS A 107 -15.90 6.39 -11.26
CA CYS A 107 -14.66 6.49 -10.47
C CYS A 107 -14.88 6.20 -8.98
N LEU A 108 -16.06 6.54 -8.44
CA LEU A 108 -16.43 6.19 -7.07
C LEU A 108 -16.64 4.67 -6.93
N ILE A 109 -17.26 4.03 -7.92
CA ILE A 109 -17.38 2.56 -7.96
C ILE A 109 -15.99 1.90 -7.99
N PHE A 110 -15.09 2.37 -8.86
CA PHE A 110 -13.73 1.83 -8.93
C PHE A 110 -12.93 2.07 -7.64
N ALA A 111 -13.09 3.22 -6.99
CA ALA A 111 -12.50 3.50 -5.69
C ALA A 111 -13.03 2.55 -4.59
N SER A 112 -14.33 2.25 -4.58
CA SER A 112 -14.92 1.27 -3.66
C SER A 112 -14.40 -0.14 -3.88
N VAL A 113 -14.33 -0.60 -5.14
CA VAL A 113 -13.75 -1.92 -5.47
C VAL A 113 -12.27 -1.96 -5.09
N LEU A 114 -11.52 -0.88 -5.33
CA LEU A 114 -10.10 -0.79 -4.97
C LEU A 114 -9.87 -0.80 -3.45
N LEU A 115 -10.73 -0.16 -2.64
CA LEU A 115 -10.70 -0.31 -1.18
C LEU A 115 -10.91 -1.78 -0.76
N ILE A 116 -11.90 -2.47 -1.35
CA ILE A 116 -12.14 -3.90 -1.05
C ILE A 116 -10.91 -4.74 -1.40
N LEU A 117 -10.21 -4.43 -2.51
CA LEU A 117 -8.93 -5.07 -2.85
C LEU A 117 -7.84 -4.79 -1.81
N PHE A 118 -7.76 -3.58 -1.24
CA PHE A 118 -6.79 -3.26 -0.20
C PHE A 118 -7.05 -4.02 1.11
N PHE A 119 -8.31 -4.25 1.47
CA PHE A 119 -8.65 -5.14 2.59
C PHE A 119 -8.34 -6.61 2.26
N ARG A 120 -8.79 -7.14 1.11
CA ARG A 120 -8.54 -8.53 0.69
C ARG A 120 -7.04 -8.86 0.61
N ALA A 121 -6.23 -7.97 0.03
CA ALA A 121 -4.79 -8.14 -0.11
C ALA A 121 -4.00 -7.85 1.19
N ASN A 122 -4.68 -7.60 2.32
CA ASN A 122 -4.06 -7.25 3.61
C ASN A 122 -3.19 -5.98 3.59
N LEU A 123 -3.39 -5.06 2.64
CA LEU A 123 -2.77 -3.72 2.69
C LEU A 123 -3.36 -2.91 3.85
N ILE A 124 -4.64 -3.14 4.17
CA ILE A 124 -5.34 -2.55 5.32
C ILE A 124 -5.96 -3.71 6.11
N LYS A 125 -5.71 -3.76 7.43
CA LYS A 125 -6.27 -4.77 8.34
C LYS A 125 -7.26 -4.12 9.30
N LEU A 126 -8.53 -4.52 9.27
CA LEU A 126 -9.57 -3.95 10.11
C LEU A 126 -9.28 -4.15 11.61
N ASP A 127 -8.85 -5.36 11.99
CA ASP A 127 -8.61 -5.76 13.39
C ASP A 127 -7.50 -4.94 14.09
N GLY A 128 -6.64 -4.28 13.32
CA GLY A 128 -5.57 -3.40 13.82
C GLY A 128 -5.84 -1.90 13.62
N TRP A 129 -6.98 -1.53 13.05
CA TRP A 129 -7.34 -0.13 12.71
C TRP A 129 -8.54 0.40 13.50
N PHE A 130 -9.43 -0.49 13.94
CA PHE A 130 -10.58 -0.11 14.75
C PHE A 130 -10.67 -1.02 15.96
N SER A 131 -10.67 -0.42 17.15
CA SER A 131 -10.83 -1.14 18.41
C SER A 131 -11.58 -0.27 19.42
N GLU A 132 -12.42 -0.90 20.26
CA GLU A 132 -13.02 -0.23 21.42
C GLU A 132 -11.97 0.15 22.48
N SER A 133 -10.79 -0.51 22.45
CA SER A 133 -9.64 -0.15 23.30
C SER A 133 -8.95 1.16 22.88
N PHE A 134 -9.19 1.64 21.66
CA PHE A 134 -8.60 2.88 21.14
C PHE A 134 -9.46 4.09 21.50
N SER A 135 -8.80 5.23 21.69
CA SER A 135 -9.52 6.49 21.90
C SER A 135 -10.41 6.82 20.69
N THR A 136 -11.54 7.49 20.92
CA THR A 136 -12.43 7.97 19.85
C THR A 136 -11.67 8.79 18.81
N LEU A 137 -10.68 9.59 19.22
CA LEU A 137 -9.84 10.39 18.34
C LEU A 137 -8.93 9.51 17.45
N THR A 138 -8.40 8.40 17.98
CA THR A 138 -7.62 7.42 17.21
C THR A 138 -8.46 6.73 16.14
N ASN A 139 -9.66 6.27 16.51
CA ASN A 139 -10.60 5.66 15.56
C ASN A 139 -11.06 6.66 14.48
N ILE A 140 -11.29 7.94 14.84
CA ILE A 140 -11.54 9.03 13.88
C ILE A 140 -10.34 9.25 12.96
N ALA A 141 -9.11 9.21 13.48
CA ALA A 141 -7.90 9.33 12.66
C ALA A 141 -7.81 8.21 11.62
N HIS A 142 -7.98 6.94 12.01
CA HIS A 142 -8.05 5.81 11.08
C HIS A 142 -9.16 5.98 10.02
N ALA A 143 -10.37 6.38 10.44
CA ALA A 143 -11.47 6.66 9.50
C ALA A 143 -11.13 7.80 8.52
N SER A 144 -10.41 8.83 8.96
CA SER A 144 -9.96 9.93 8.09
C SER A 144 -8.92 9.48 7.05
N VAL A 145 -8.05 8.52 7.39
CA VAL A 145 -7.11 7.91 6.41
C VAL A 145 -7.88 7.10 5.37
N LEU A 146 -8.89 6.32 5.76
CA LEU A 146 -9.74 5.60 4.81
C LEU A 146 -10.54 6.55 3.90
N LEU A 147 -11.10 7.62 4.46
CA LEU A 147 -11.87 8.62 3.72
C LEU A 147 -11.00 9.39 2.71
N THR A 148 -9.80 9.81 3.13
CA THR A 148 -8.85 10.50 2.23
C THR A 148 -8.29 9.54 1.17
N LEU A 149 -7.99 8.29 1.51
CA LEU A 149 -7.60 7.25 0.55
C LEU A 149 -8.70 6.97 -0.47
N PHE A 150 -9.97 6.90 -0.05
CA PHE A 150 -11.11 6.76 -0.97
C PHE A 150 -11.19 7.93 -1.96
N ALA A 151 -11.15 9.17 -1.44
CA ALA A 151 -11.20 10.38 -2.26
C ALA A 151 -10.02 10.46 -3.23
N ALA A 152 -8.81 10.13 -2.77
CA ALA A 152 -7.61 10.05 -3.59
C ALA A 152 -7.75 9.01 -4.70
N SER A 153 -8.26 7.81 -4.38
CA SER A 153 -8.47 6.73 -5.35
C SER A 153 -9.47 7.13 -6.44
N ALA A 154 -10.60 7.73 -6.06
CA ALA A 154 -11.58 8.23 -7.01
C ALA A 154 -11.00 9.32 -7.93
N GLN A 155 -10.15 10.19 -7.39
CA GLN A 155 -9.50 11.26 -8.15
C GLN A 155 -8.36 10.76 -9.05
N VAL A 156 -7.66 9.68 -8.68
CA VAL A 156 -6.71 9.00 -9.57
C VAL A 156 -7.44 8.37 -10.76
N PHE A 157 -8.57 7.69 -10.55
CA PHE A 157 -9.39 7.20 -11.67
C PHE A 157 -9.93 8.36 -12.54
N ASN A 158 -10.38 9.46 -11.94
CA ASN A 158 -10.79 10.68 -12.66
C ASN A 158 -9.65 11.31 -13.49
N SER A 159 -8.40 11.12 -13.07
CA SER A 159 -7.21 11.60 -13.77
C SER A 159 -6.82 10.70 -14.93
N LEU A 160 -6.93 9.38 -14.76
CA LEU A 160 -6.55 8.36 -15.73
C LEU A 160 -7.61 8.11 -16.81
N LEU A 161 -8.89 8.24 -16.47
CA LEU A 161 -9.97 8.11 -17.44
C LEU A 161 -10.09 9.39 -18.27
N PRO A 162 -10.30 9.28 -19.60
CA PRO A 162 -10.76 10.37 -20.44
C PRO A 162 -12.09 10.95 -19.94
N GLU A 163 -12.31 12.23 -20.14
CA GLU A 163 -13.45 12.95 -19.58
C GLU A 163 -14.77 12.65 -20.30
N SER A 164 -14.71 12.18 -21.56
CA SER A 164 -15.83 11.99 -22.47
C SER A 164 -15.52 10.97 -23.59
N GLY A 165 -16.52 10.68 -24.42
CA GLY A 165 -16.36 9.91 -25.67
C GLY A 165 -16.18 8.40 -25.52
N LEU A 166 -15.88 7.74 -26.64
CA LEU A 166 -15.59 6.30 -26.68
C LEU A 166 -14.37 5.91 -25.81
N PRO A 167 -13.25 6.67 -25.76
CA PRO A 167 -12.09 6.29 -24.96
C PRO A 167 -12.36 6.20 -23.45
N PHE A 168 -13.30 7.01 -22.92
CA PHE A 168 -13.77 6.87 -21.54
C PHE A 168 -14.33 5.47 -21.29
N TRP A 169 -15.27 5.02 -22.13
CA TRP A 169 -15.90 3.71 -21.98
C TRP A 169 -14.93 2.54 -22.17
N THR A 170 -14.02 2.62 -23.16
CA THR A 170 -13.01 1.58 -23.38
C THR A 170 -12.06 1.44 -22.19
N LEU A 171 -11.53 2.56 -21.66
CA LEU A 171 -10.65 2.51 -20.50
C LEU A 171 -11.41 2.15 -19.22
N ALA A 172 -12.64 2.65 -19.01
CA ALA A 172 -13.47 2.26 -17.88
C ALA A 172 -13.80 0.77 -17.89
N PHE A 173 -14.13 0.19 -19.05
CA PHE A 173 -14.33 -1.27 -19.18
C PHE A 173 -13.04 -2.05 -18.86
N CYS A 174 -11.89 -1.60 -19.36
CA CYS A 174 -10.59 -2.20 -19.05
C CYS A 174 -10.29 -2.17 -17.54
N PHE A 175 -10.46 -1.01 -16.90
CA PHE A 175 -10.31 -0.85 -15.44
C PHE A 175 -11.27 -1.76 -14.67
N PHE A 176 -12.56 -1.76 -15.02
CA PHE A 176 -13.57 -2.60 -14.37
C PHE A 176 -13.20 -4.08 -14.50
N TRP A 177 -12.86 -4.54 -15.70
CA TRP A 177 -12.46 -5.93 -15.97
C TRP A 177 -11.21 -6.33 -15.17
N THR A 178 -10.18 -5.47 -15.11
CA THR A 178 -8.96 -5.74 -14.33
C THR A 178 -9.24 -5.75 -12.83
N LEU A 179 -9.97 -4.77 -12.30
CA LEU A 179 -10.34 -4.72 -10.87
C LEU A 179 -11.22 -5.90 -10.46
N TRP A 180 -12.16 -6.31 -11.33
CA TRP A 180 -13.03 -7.46 -11.12
C TRP A 180 -12.24 -8.77 -11.07
N ASN A 181 -11.34 -9.02 -12.04
CA ASN A 181 -10.46 -10.18 -12.00
C ASN A 181 -9.55 -10.16 -10.75
N ASN A 182 -9.04 -8.98 -10.38
CA ASN A 182 -8.24 -8.83 -9.16
C ASN A 182 -9.02 -9.12 -7.88
N LEU A 183 -10.35 -8.98 -7.89
CA LEU A 183 -11.21 -9.24 -6.73
C LEU A 183 -11.32 -10.73 -6.39
N PHE A 184 -11.06 -11.62 -7.34
CA PHE A 184 -11.12 -13.08 -7.16
C PHE A 184 -9.75 -13.76 -7.05
N ALA A 185 -8.68 -13.09 -7.45
CA ALA A 185 -7.32 -13.61 -7.40
C ALA A 185 -6.66 -13.47 -6.02
N ASP A 186 -5.74 -14.38 -5.71
CA ASP A 186 -4.94 -14.34 -4.48
C ASP A 186 -3.69 -13.49 -4.66
N PHE A 187 -3.78 -12.24 -4.22
CA PHE A 187 -2.72 -11.24 -4.31
C PHE A 187 -2.10 -10.90 -2.96
N ASP A 188 -0.77 -11.04 -2.91
CA ASP A 188 0.10 -10.37 -1.94
C ASP A 188 0.12 -8.85 -2.23
N VAL A 189 0.26 -8.05 -1.17
CA VAL A 189 0.37 -6.57 -1.21
C VAL A 189 1.33 -6.09 -2.30
N LYS A 190 2.51 -6.73 -2.41
CA LYS A 190 3.52 -6.36 -3.42
C LYS A 190 3.01 -6.54 -4.84
N LYS A 191 2.31 -7.66 -5.12
CA LYS A 191 1.75 -7.97 -6.43
C LYS A 191 0.59 -7.04 -6.76
N LEU A 192 -0.25 -6.69 -5.78
CA LEU A 192 -1.33 -5.72 -5.97
C LEU A 192 -0.77 -4.33 -6.32
N LEU A 193 0.20 -3.82 -5.56
CA LEU A 193 0.82 -2.52 -5.84
C LEU A 193 1.56 -2.50 -7.19
N GLN A 194 2.24 -3.59 -7.56
CA GLN A 194 2.89 -3.70 -8.87
C GLN A 194 1.88 -3.74 -10.02
N SER A 195 0.79 -4.50 -9.87
CA SER A 195 -0.31 -4.57 -10.85
C SER A 195 -0.97 -3.20 -11.02
N LEU A 196 -1.29 -2.53 -9.91
CA LEU A 196 -1.93 -1.22 -9.91
C LEU A 196 -1.02 -0.13 -10.50
N GLY A 197 0.27 -0.14 -10.15
CA GLY A 197 1.26 0.77 -10.73
C GLY A 197 1.42 0.59 -12.24
N GLY A 198 1.44 -0.67 -12.72
CA GLY A 198 1.46 -0.98 -14.16
C GLY A 198 0.19 -0.51 -14.88
N LEU A 199 -0.99 -0.79 -14.30
CA LEU A 199 -2.28 -0.39 -14.84
C LEU A 199 -2.42 1.15 -14.93
N PHE A 200 -2.02 1.85 -13.87
CA PHE A 200 -2.06 3.32 -13.83
C PHE A 200 -1.03 3.95 -14.76
N GLY A 201 0.18 3.42 -14.82
CA GLY A 201 1.21 3.87 -15.77
C GLY A 201 0.77 3.69 -17.23
N LEU A 202 0.17 2.55 -17.56
CA LEU A 202 -0.37 2.29 -18.90
C LEU A 202 -1.51 3.25 -19.24
N ALA A 203 -2.49 3.42 -18.35
CA ALA A 203 -3.61 4.34 -18.57
C ALA A 203 -3.14 5.80 -18.71
N PHE A 204 -2.14 6.21 -17.93
CA PHE A 204 -1.51 7.53 -18.06
C PHE A 204 -0.85 7.72 -19.43
N VAL A 205 -0.05 6.74 -19.90
CA VAL A 205 0.58 6.77 -21.23
C VAL A 205 -0.49 6.82 -22.33
N VAL A 206 -1.55 6.02 -22.23
CA VAL A 206 -2.66 6.04 -23.21
C VAL A 206 -3.33 7.42 -23.24
N LYS A 207 -3.73 7.99 -22.10
CA LYS A 207 -4.41 9.29 -22.07
C LYS A 207 -3.50 10.47 -22.44
N TYR A 208 -2.32 10.57 -21.86
CA TYR A 208 -1.48 11.77 -21.95
C TYR A 208 -0.39 11.72 -23.02
N LEU A 209 -0.02 10.54 -23.53
CA LEU A 209 0.88 10.42 -24.69
C LEU A 209 0.14 10.02 -25.96
N ILE A 210 -0.70 8.98 -25.94
CA ILE A 210 -1.35 8.51 -27.17
C ILE A 210 -2.50 9.45 -27.58
N LEU A 211 -3.52 9.62 -26.73
CA LEU A 211 -4.70 10.45 -27.05
C LEU A 211 -4.36 11.93 -27.30
N ALA A 212 -3.44 12.50 -26.52
CA ALA A 212 -3.01 13.89 -26.67
C ALA A 212 -2.33 14.17 -28.03
N ASN A 213 -1.47 13.25 -28.50
CA ASN A 213 -0.85 13.39 -29.84
C ASN A 213 -1.87 13.19 -30.98
N LEU A 214 -2.92 12.37 -30.77
CA LEU A 214 -3.99 12.17 -31.76
C LEU A 214 -4.95 13.38 -31.89
N THR A 215 -4.97 14.30 -30.94
CA THR A 215 -5.90 15.46 -30.90
C THR A 215 -5.22 16.83 -31.13
N ALA A 216 -3.91 16.85 -31.43
CA ALA A 216 -3.17 18.08 -31.70
C ALA A 216 -3.57 18.75 -33.05
N PRO A 217 -3.76 20.09 -33.09
CA PRO A 217 -4.17 20.80 -34.30
C PRO A 217 -3.04 21.00 -35.33
N THR A 218 -3.43 21.19 -36.59
CA THR A 218 -2.54 21.13 -37.76
C THR A 218 -1.67 22.36 -37.96
N SER A 219 -0.38 22.26 -37.61
CA SER A 219 0.72 22.97 -38.28
C SER A 219 1.82 21.95 -38.53
N GLU A 220 2.14 21.68 -39.79
CA GLU A 220 2.93 20.53 -40.27
C GLU A 220 4.28 20.37 -39.53
N SER A 221 4.78 19.15 -39.25
CA SER A 221 4.54 17.88 -39.94
C SER A 221 3.78 16.86 -39.09
N TRP A 222 2.71 16.32 -39.66
CA TRP A 222 1.76 15.49 -38.92
C TRP A 222 1.97 13.95 -38.98
N ILE A 223 2.45 13.26 -40.04
CA ILE A 223 2.99 13.66 -41.36
C ILE A 223 1.89 13.62 -42.44
N GLN A 224 1.95 14.57 -43.38
CA GLN A 224 0.95 14.89 -44.40
C GLN A 224 -0.52 14.96 -43.93
N GLY A 225 -1.20 13.85 -43.60
CA GLY A 225 -2.40 13.95 -42.77
C GLY A 225 -3.33 12.74 -42.60
N ILE A 226 -3.15 11.60 -43.26
CA ILE A 226 -2.26 10.49 -42.84
C ILE A 226 -1.70 9.62 -44.00
N PHE A 227 -1.74 9.96 -45.29
CA PHE A 227 -2.03 11.21 -46.00
C PHE A 227 -3.54 11.45 -46.17
N GLN A 228 -3.96 12.72 -46.16
CA GLN A 228 -5.25 13.20 -46.73
C GLN A 228 -6.53 12.44 -46.33
N ASN A 229 -7.03 12.68 -45.10
CA ASN A 229 -8.44 12.57 -44.66
C ASN A 229 -9.35 11.45 -45.24
N PRO A 230 -9.65 10.41 -44.43
CA PRO A 230 -10.98 9.79 -44.48
C PRO A 230 -11.71 9.71 -43.13
N THR A 231 -11.00 9.83 -42.00
CA THR A 231 -11.56 9.50 -40.66
C THR A 231 -11.48 10.62 -39.62
N LYS A 232 -10.88 11.78 -39.93
CA LYS A 232 -10.70 12.87 -38.95
C LYS A 232 -12.02 13.42 -38.41
N GLU A 233 -13.07 13.56 -39.23
CA GLU A 233 -14.38 14.04 -38.76
C GLU A 233 -15.08 13.01 -37.86
N ILE A 234 -15.03 11.72 -38.25
CA ILE A 234 -15.58 10.61 -37.45
C ILE A 234 -14.90 10.56 -36.08
N PHE A 235 -13.57 10.62 -36.01
CA PHE A 235 -12.86 10.64 -34.73
C PHE A 235 -13.05 11.93 -33.94
N THR A 236 -13.18 13.10 -34.58
CA THR A 236 -13.45 14.35 -33.85
C THR A 236 -14.81 14.26 -33.11
N TRP A 237 -15.82 13.66 -33.74
CA TRP A 237 -17.13 13.42 -33.11
C TRP A 237 -17.14 12.23 -32.13
N ILE A 238 -16.35 11.17 -32.36
CA ILE A 238 -16.26 10.00 -31.44
C ILE A 238 -15.44 10.30 -30.17
N LEU A 239 -14.43 11.18 -30.25
CA LEU A 239 -13.59 11.52 -29.11
C LEU A 239 -14.16 12.67 -28.28
N ASP A 240 -14.64 13.75 -28.91
CA ASP A 240 -15.12 15.01 -28.28
C ASP A 240 -14.44 15.30 -26.92
N LEU A 241 -13.12 15.38 -26.94
CA LEU A 241 -12.28 15.51 -25.76
C LEU A 241 -12.11 16.99 -25.39
N PRO A 242 -12.42 17.41 -24.15
CA PRO A 242 -12.13 18.76 -23.70
C PRO A 242 -10.62 19.03 -23.76
N LYS A 243 -10.24 20.14 -24.39
CA LYS A 243 -8.83 20.54 -24.56
C LYS A 243 -8.29 21.14 -23.28
N TYR A 244 -7.40 20.39 -22.62
CA TYR A 244 -6.63 20.87 -21.48
C TYR A 244 -5.21 21.27 -21.90
N SER A 245 -4.65 22.26 -21.20
CA SER A 245 -3.23 22.60 -21.34
C SER A 245 -2.34 21.43 -20.92
N SER A 246 -1.19 21.26 -21.59
CA SER A 246 -0.15 20.27 -21.26
C SER A 246 0.28 20.31 -19.78
N GLY A 247 0.14 21.47 -19.11
CA GLY A 247 0.30 21.62 -17.67
C GLY A 247 -0.48 20.58 -16.85
N THR A 248 -1.67 20.19 -17.32
CA THR A 248 -2.51 19.16 -16.71
C THR A 248 -1.82 17.80 -16.65
N GLY A 249 -1.09 17.40 -17.70
CA GLY A 249 -0.39 16.12 -17.74
C GLY A 249 0.70 16.02 -16.67
N TYR A 250 1.44 17.10 -16.44
CA TYR A 250 2.45 17.18 -15.37
C TYR A 250 1.82 17.09 -13.99
N ILE A 251 0.72 17.81 -13.75
CA ILE A 251 -0.02 17.73 -12.48
C ILE A 251 -0.45 16.27 -12.24
N GLN A 252 -1.03 15.60 -13.24
CA GLN A 252 -1.51 14.22 -13.07
C GLN A 252 -0.40 13.17 -12.96
N PHE A 253 0.76 13.40 -13.56
CA PHE A 253 1.95 12.58 -13.29
C PHE A 253 2.32 12.61 -11.79
N PHE A 254 2.40 13.80 -11.20
CA PHE A 254 2.69 13.94 -9.76
C PHE A 254 1.55 13.42 -8.87
N THR A 255 0.28 13.60 -9.26
CA THR A 255 -0.87 12.98 -8.58
C THR A 255 -0.70 11.47 -8.43
N ILE A 256 -0.38 10.77 -9.53
CA ILE A 256 -0.22 9.30 -9.54
C ILE A 256 1.01 8.90 -8.73
N LEU A 257 2.13 9.63 -8.87
CA LEU A 257 3.35 9.36 -8.13
C LEU A 257 3.14 9.50 -6.61
N PHE A 258 2.50 10.57 -6.15
CA PHE A 258 2.18 10.77 -4.74
C PHE A 258 1.16 9.73 -4.22
N TYR A 259 0.21 9.29 -5.05
CA TYR A 259 -0.71 8.21 -4.68
C TYR A 259 0.04 6.89 -4.45
N LEU A 260 0.93 6.50 -5.36
CA LEU A 260 1.73 5.27 -5.24
C LEU A 260 2.69 5.34 -4.03
N ILE A 261 3.27 6.52 -3.75
CA ILE A 261 4.07 6.76 -2.54
C ILE A 261 3.19 6.64 -1.29
N GLY A 262 1.98 7.20 -1.30
CA GLY A 262 1.00 7.05 -0.22
C GLY A 262 0.63 5.59 0.06
N LEU A 263 0.34 4.80 -0.98
CA LEU A 263 0.09 3.36 -0.84
C LEU A 263 1.31 2.59 -0.34
N PHE A 264 2.52 2.99 -0.74
CA PHE A 264 3.75 2.37 -0.24
C PHE A 264 3.99 2.70 1.25
N LEU A 265 3.67 3.91 1.69
CA LEU A 265 3.75 4.35 3.10
C LEU A 265 2.64 3.76 3.98
N LEU A 266 1.50 3.39 3.38
CA LEU A 266 0.38 2.70 4.03
C LEU A 266 0.72 1.26 4.46
N LYS A 267 1.86 0.72 4.00
CA LYS A 267 2.33 -0.66 4.27
C LYS A 267 2.01 -1.09 5.72
N PRO A 268 1.35 -2.25 5.92
CA PRO A 268 0.97 -2.72 7.25
C PRO A 268 2.16 -2.65 8.19
N GLN A 269 1.98 -1.99 9.34
CA GLN A 269 2.94 -2.16 10.41
C GLN A 269 2.90 -3.64 10.76
N MET A 270 4.01 -4.32 10.49
CA MET A 270 4.27 -5.60 11.11
C MET A 270 4.39 -5.28 12.60
N ILE A 271 3.28 -5.47 13.32
CA ILE A 271 3.35 -5.81 14.73
C ILE A 271 4.31 -7.00 14.75
N LEU A 272 5.52 -6.75 15.24
CA LEU A 272 6.42 -7.83 15.63
C LEU A 272 5.70 -8.50 16.77
N ASP A 273 5.03 -9.59 16.46
CA ASP A 273 4.50 -10.49 17.46
C ASP A 273 5.70 -10.99 18.26
N GLU A 274 5.82 -10.56 19.51
CA GLU A 274 6.88 -11.07 20.41
C GLU A 274 6.70 -12.57 20.69
N SER A 275 5.58 -13.19 20.28
CA SER A 275 5.53 -14.63 20.09
C SER A 275 6.18 -15.02 18.75
N GLY A 276 7.49 -15.27 18.79
CA GLY A 276 8.27 -15.83 17.68
C GLY A 276 7.87 -17.28 17.35
N THR A 277 6.65 -17.49 16.84
CA THR A 277 6.08 -18.79 16.50
C THR A 277 5.57 -18.80 15.06
N ASP A 278 6.46 -19.04 14.11
CA ASP A 278 6.07 -19.55 12.79
C ASP A 278 5.28 -20.85 12.97
N ARG A 279 3.97 -20.83 12.69
CA ARG A 279 3.21 -22.04 12.39
C ARG A 279 3.12 -22.21 10.89
N LYS A 280 3.55 -23.39 10.44
CA LYS A 280 3.55 -23.87 9.06
C LYS A 280 2.16 -24.01 8.48
#